data_AF-A0A674PFE6-F1
#
_entry.id   AF-A0A674PFE6-F1
#
_cell.length_a   1.000
_cell.length_b   1.000
_cell.length_c   1.000
_cell.angle_alpha   90.00
_cell.angle_beta   90.00
_cell.angle_gamma   90.00
#
_symmetry.space_group_name_H-M   'P 1'
#
loop_
_entity.id
_entity.type
_entity.pdbx_description
1 polymer ?
#
loop_
_entity_poly.entity_id
_entity_poly.type
_entity_poly.pdbx_seq_one_letter_code
_entity_poly.pdbx_strand_id
1 'polypeptide(L)'
;MICGWDKQGPGLYYVDENGNRFSGQMFSTGSGNSYAYAVVDSGLREDMTVEEAYDLGRRGIVYATHRDAYSGGVVNMYHMMEDGWIKVCQDDVSQLIHLYKKEMF
;
A
#
# COMPACT_ATOMS: atom_id res chain seq x y z
N MET A 1 -4.73 8.54 6.47
CA MET A 1 -4.37 7.42 7.38
C MET A 1 -3.25 7.88 8.29
N ILE A 2 -3.25 7.44 9.55
CA ILE A 2 -2.18 7.68 10.53
C ILE A 2 -1.59 6.31 10.88
N CYS A 3 -0.32 6.08 10.55
CA CYS A 3 0.43 4.87 10.85
C CYS A 3 1.55 5.21 11.82
N GLY A 4 1.77 4.35 12.82
CA GLY A 4 2.81 4.54 13.81
C GLY A 4 3.05 3.29 14.65
N TRP A 5 4.04 3.38 15.52
CA TRP A 5 4.33 2.39 16.56
C TRP A 5 4.40 3.09 17.91
N ASP A 6 3.68 2.59 18.90
CA ASP A 6 3.71 3.12 20.26
C ASP A 6 3.82 2.00 21.30
N LYS A 7 3.56 2.31 22.58
CA LYS A 7 3.62 1.34 23.68
C LYS A 7 2.63 0.17 23.54
N GLN A 8 1.62 0.28 22.68
CA GLN A 8 0.65 -0.77 22.38
C GLN A 8 1.04 -1.58 21.13
N GLY A 9 2.15 -1.24 20.48
CA GLY A 9 2.64 -1.89 19.26
C GLY A 9 2.29 -1.10 17.98
N PRO A 10 2.23 -1.77 16.82
CA PRO A 10 1.88 -1.14 15.56
C PRO A 10 0.41 -0.69 15.54
N GLY A 11 0.17 0.55 15.12
CA GLY A 11 -1.15 1.15 15.03
C GLY A 11 -1.42 1.77 13.66
N LEU A 12 -2.62 1.54 13.14
CA LEU A 12 -3.09 2.13 11.89
C LEU A 12 -4.52 2.66 12.07
N TYR A 13 -4.70 3.94 11.78
CA TYR A 13 -5.97 4.64 11.88
C TYR A 13 -6.38 5.28 10.57
N TYR A 14 -7.64 5.03 10.17
CA TYR A 14 -8.32 5.85 9.18
C TYR A 14 -9.01 7.03 9.88
N VAL A 15 -8.83 8.23 9.33
CA VAL A 15 -9.46 9.47 9.79
C VAL A 15 -9.86 10.25 8.54
N ASP A 16 -11.06 10.83 8.54
CA ASP A 16 -11.57 11.65 7.44
C ASP A 16 -12.23 12.96 7.89
N GLU A 17 -12.64 13.77 6.92
CA GLU A 17 -13.25 15.08 7.13
C GLU A 17 -14.63 15.04 7.79
N ASN A 18 -15.30 13.87 7.81
CA ASN A 18 -16.59 13.70 8.46
C ASN A 18 -16.44 13.40 9.96
N GLY A 19 -15.20 13.37 10.47
CA GLY A 19 -14.90 13.03 11.85
C GLY A 19 -14.92 11.52 12.12
N ASN A 20 -14.92 10.68 11.07
CA ASN A 20 -14.77 9.25 11.27
C ASN A 20 -13.37 8.93 11.79
N ARG A 21 -13.28 7.97 12.71
CA ARG A 21 -12.01 7.46 13.23
C ARG A 21 -12.11 5.96 13.48
N PHE A 22 -11.43 5.18 12.65
CA PHE A 22 -11.43 3.72 12.73
C PHE A 22 -10.01 3.19 12.93
N SER A 23 -9.85 2.23 13.84
CA SER A 23 -8.64 1.40 13.95
C SER A 23 -8.83 0.16 13.09
N GLY A 24 -7.78 -0.30 12.40
CA GLY A 24 -7.87 -1.48 11.55
C GLY A 24 -6.50 -1.93 11.03
N GLN A 25 -6.45 -3.12 10.44
CA GLN A 25 -5.21 -3.71 9.94
C GLN A 25 -4.87 -3.28 8.51
N MET A 26 -5.86 -2.84 7.73
CA MET A 26 -5.66 -2.44 6.34
C MET A 26 -6.70 -1.39 5.91
N PHE A 27 -6.24 -0.35 5.22
CA PHE A 27 -7.07 0.70 4.64
C PHE A 27 -6.55 1.12 3.27
N SER A 28 -7.45 1.59 2.41
CA SER A 28 -7.11 2.26 1.16
C SER A 28 -8.07 3.44 0.91
N THR A 29 -7.52 4.55 0.42
CA THR A 29 -8.22 5.84 0.27
C THR A 29 -7.95 6.47 -1.10
N GLY A 30 -8.81 7.40 -1.52
CA GLY A 30 -8.68 8.08 -2.81
C GLY A 30 -9.45 7.37 -3.94
N SER A 31 -9.36 7.90 -5.16
CA SER A 31 -10.13 7.44 -6.32
C SER A 31 -9.78 6.01 -6.77
N GLY A 32 -8.52 5.59 -6.58
CA GLY A 32 -8.06 4.25 -6.93
C GLY A 32 -8.27 3.18 -5.85
N ASN A 33 -9.01 3.48 -4.77
CA ASN A 33 -9.01 2.63 -3.58
C ASN A 33 -9.52 1.20 -3.83
N SER A 34 -10.59 1.05 -4.61
CA SER A 34 -11.24 -0.23 -4.90
C SER A 34 -10.33 -1.19 -5.67
N TYR A 35 -9.53 -0.66 -6.59
CA TYR A 35 -8.53 -1.43 -7.32
C TYR A 35 -7.38 -1.88 -6.41
N ALA A 36 -6.93 -1.00 -5.50
CA ALA A 36 -5.89 -1.35 -4.53
C ALA A 36 -6.38 -2.43 -3.55
N TYR A 37 -7.60 -2.28 -3.02
CA TYR A 37 -8.24 -3.30 -2.18
C TYR A 37 -8.30 -4.65 -2.89
N ALA A 38 -8.77 -4.69 -4.15
CA ALA A 38 -8.90 -5.94 -4.89
C ALA A 38 -7.58 -6.73 -5.01
N VAL A 39 -6.45 -6.03 -5.17
CA VAL A 39 -5.13 -6.68 -5.24
C VAL A 39 -4.65 -7.09 -3.85
N VAL A 40 -4.71 -6.18 -2.87
CA VAL A 40 -4.19 -6.45 -1.52
C VAL A 40 -5.00 -7.56 -0.84
N ASP A 41 -6.33 -7.51 -0.89
CA ASP A 41 -7.21 -8.53 -0.30
C ASP A 41 -7.01 -9.91 -0.92
N SER A 42 -6.55 -9.98 -2.18
CA SER A 42 -6.29 -11.26 -2.84
C SER A 42 -5.00 -11.95 -2.41
N GLY A 43 -4.05 -11.20 -1.82
CA GLY A 43 -2.71 -11.68 -1.51
C GLY A 43 -2.26 -11.53 -0.05
N LEU A 44 -3.01 -10.78 0.76
CA LEU A 44 -2.64 -10.48 2.15
C LEU A 44 -2.68 -11.75 3.01
N ARG A 45 -1.60 -11.98 3.77
CA ARG A 45 -1.49 -13.03 4.78
C ARG A 45 -0.83 -12.47 6.03
N GLU A 46 -1.10 -13.04 7.20
CA GLU A 46 -0.51 -12.59 8.46
C GLU A 46 0.98 -12.97 8.58
N ASP A 47 1.40 -14.02 7.90
CA ASP A 47 2.74 -14.64 7.99
C ASP A 47 3.68 -14.22 6.85
N MET A 48 3.44 -13.06 6.24
CA MET A 48 4.27 -12.57 5.14
C MET A 48 5.67 -12.18 5.61
N THR A 49 6.66 -12.49 4.79
CA THR A 49 7.97 -11.84 4.89
C THR A 49 7.84 -10.35 4.54
N VAL A 50 8.82 -9.55 4.97
CA VAL A 50 8.85 -8.11 4.70
C VAL A 50 8.87 -7.86 3.18
N GLU A 51 9.63 -8.66 2.44
CA GLU A 51 9.76 -8.57 0.99
C GLU A 51 8.45 -8.90 0.26
N GLU A 52 7.72 -9.92 0.71
CA GLU A 52 6.40 -10.24 0.16
C GLU A 52 5.39 -9.11 0.43
N ALA A 53 5.42 -8.53 1.62
CA ALA A 53 4.55 -7.40 1.96
C ALA A 53 4.85 -6.18 1.09
N TYR A 54 6.13 -5.90 0.81
CA TYR A 54 6.53 -4.85 -0.12
C TYR A 54 6.04 -5.12 -1.54
N ASP A 55 6.21 -6.35 -2.05
CA ASP A 55 5.74 -6.67 -3.40
C ASP A 55 4.22 -6.54 -3.52
N LEU A 56 3.46 -7.05 -2.54
CA LEU A 56 2.00 -6.93 -2.52
C LEU A 56 1.55 -5.46 -2.47
N GLY A 57 2.13 -4.65 -1.57
CA GLY A 57 1.84 -3.22 -1.47
C GLY A 57 2.16 -2.47 -2.77
N ARG A 58 3.30 -2.79 -3.41
CA ARG A 58 3.71 -2.18 -4.68
C ARG A 58 2.73 -2.55 -5.78
N ARG A 59 2.38 -3.83 -5.93
CA ARG A 59 1.41 -4.32 -6.92
C ARG A 59 0.05 -3.67 -6.73
N GLY A 60 -0.42 -3.52 -5.49
CA GLY A 60 -1.69 -2.86 -5.18
C GLY A 60 -1.79 -1.45 -5.75
N ILE A 61 -0.76 -0.63 -5.54
CA ILE A 61 -0.71 0.72 -6.10
C ILE A 61 -0.52 0.71 -7.62
N VAL A 62 0.38 -0.11 -8.15
CA VAL A 62 0.66 -0.18 -9.60
C VAL A 62 -0.59 -0.55 -10.38
N TYR A 63 -1.34 -1.57 -9.97
CA TYR A 63 -2.56 -1.95 -10.69
C TYR A 63 -3.71 -0.96 -10.48
N ALA A 64 -3.78 -0.28 -9.32
CA ALA A 64 -4.74 0.80 -9.12
C ALA A 64 -4.49 1.96 -10.08
N THR A 65 -3.24 2.44 -10.16
CA THR A 65 -2.84 3.50 -11.11
C THR A 65 -3.02 3.11 -12.57
N HIS A 66 -2.98 1.81 -12.90
CA HIS A 66 -3.24 1.37 -14.27
C HIS A 66 -4.72 1.50 -14.68
N ARG A 67 -5.64 1.50 -13.71
CA ARG A 67 -7.09 1.55 -13.94
C ARG A 67 -7.72 2.90 -13.63
N ASP A 68 -7.25 3.59 -12.60
CA ASP A 68 -7.77 4.88 -12.18
C ASP A 68 -7.04 6.04 -12.88
N ALA A 69 -7.77 6.84 -13.65
CA ALA A 69 -7.22 7.94 -14.44
C ALA A 69 -6.60 9.07 -13.60
N TYR A 70 -6.98 9.19 -12.32
CA TYR A 70 -6.49 10.24 -11.43
C TYR A 70 -5.31 9.79 -10.55
N SER A 71 -4.86 8.54 -10.68
CA SER A 71 -3.74 7.98 -9.90
C SER A 71 -2.58 7.62 -10.83
N GLY A 72 -1.34 7.99 -10.48
CA GLY A 72 -0.17 7.66 -11.29
C GLY A 72 1.16 8.25 -10.80
N GLY A 73 2.17 8.25 -11.66
CA GLY A 73 3.51 8.77 -11.36
C GLY A 73 4.42 7.70 -10.74
N VAL A 74 4.71 7.83 -9.45
CA VAL A 74 5.64 6.96 -8.72
C VAL A 74 4.96 6.31 -7.51
N VAL A 75 5.34 5.08 -7.20
CA VAL A 75 5.01 4.44 -5.92
C VAL A 75 6.04 4.88 -4.88
N ASN A 76 5.60 5.59 -3.85
CA ASN A 76 6.40 5.84 -2.66
C ASN A 76 5.98 4.87 -1.56
N MET A 77 6.93 4.06 -1.09
CA MET A 77 6.66 3.04 -0.08
C MET A 77 7.47 3.27 1.18
N TYR A 78 6.84 3.01 2.32
CA TYR A 78 7.41 3.15 3.64
C TYR A 78 7.12 1.90 4.48
N HIS A 79 8.02 1.59 5.40
CA HIS A 79 7.87 0.50 6.37
C HIS A 79 8.02 1.09 7.77
N MET A 80 6.99 0.94 8.58
CA MET A 80 6.98 1.31 9.99
C MET A 80 7.49 0.15 10.85
N MET A 81 8.45 0.42 11.72
CA MET A 81 9.01 -0.50 12.71
C MET A 81 8.95 0.16 14.10
N GLU A 82 9.34 -0.58 15.14
CA GLU A 82 9.31 -0.08 16.52
C GLU A 82 10.20 1.16 16.73
N ASP A 83 11.32 1.24 16.02
CA ASP A 83 12.31 2.32 16.10
C ASP A 83 12.05 3.47 15.11
N GLY A 84 10.96 3.41 14.33
CA GLY A 84 10.56 4.42 13.39
C GLY A 84 10.29 3.87 11.99
N TRP A 85 10.15 4.77 11.02
CA TRP A 85 9.87 4.38 9.63
C TRP A 85 11.11 4.52 8.74
N ILE A 86 11.17 3.68 7.71
CA ILE A 86 12.13 3.82 6.62
C ILE A 86 11.41 4.06 5.29
N LYS A 87 12.05 4.81 4.39
CA LYS A 87 11.63 4.89 2.99
C LYS A 87 12.16 3.66 2.26
N VAL A 88 11.26 2.81 1.81
CA VAL A 88 11.59 1.55 1.12
C VAL A 88 11.95 1.82 -0.34
N CYS A 89 11.12 2.58 -1.04
CA CYS A 89 11.37 2.89 -2.45
C CYS A 89 10.65 4.16 -2.94
N GLN A 90 11.04 4.58 -4.14
CA GLN A 90 10.32 5.53 -4.98
C GLN A 90 10.45 5.05 -6.43
N ASP A 91 9.51 4.21 -6.85
CA ASP A 91 9.61 3.47 -8.11
C ASP A 91 8.63 4.04 -9.15
N ASP A 92 9.07 4.17 -10.40
CA ASP A 92 8.21 4.64 -11.49
C ASP A 92 7.16 3.58 -11.87
N VAL A 93 5.88 3.96 -11.81
CA VAL A 93 4.75 3.06 -12.08
C VAL A 93 4.80 2.51 -13.51
N SER A 94 5.21 3.33 -14.49
CA SER A 94 5.31 2.90 -15.88
C SER A 94 6.37 1.81 -16.03
N GLN A 95 7.53 1.96 -15.39
CA GLN A 95 8.56 0.92 -15.42
C GLN A 95 8.07 -0.39 -14.76
N LEU A 96 7.41 -0.28 -13.61
CA LEU A 96 6.87 -1.44 -12.88
C LEU A 96 5.80 -2.19 -13.68
N ILE A 97 4.84 -1.50 -14.29
CA ILE A 97 3.78 -2.18 -15.06
C ILE A 97 4.36 -2.91 -16.29
N HIS A 98 5.42 -2.38 -16.90
CA HIS A 98 6.11 -3.07 -18.01
C HIS A 98 6.92 -4.27 -17.51
N LEU A 99 7.53 -4.19 -16.33
CA LEU A 99 8.22 -5.31 -15.69
C LEU A 99 7.24 -6.45 -15.39
N TYR A 100 6.13 -6.17 -14.70
CA TYR A 100 5.14 -7.18 -14.33
C TYR A 100 4.46 -7.82 -15.54
N LYS A 101 4.25 -7.06 -16.63
CA LYS A 101 3.75 -7.64 -17.89
C LYS A 101 4.72 -8.67 -18.50
N LYS A 102 6.03 -8.48 -18.35
CA LYS A 102 7.05 -9.44 -18.82
C LYS A 102 7.18 -10.66 -17.92
N GLU A 103 6.75 -10.60 -16.66
CA GLU A 103 6.75 -11.78 -15.78
C GLU A 103 5.57 -12.72 -16.07
N MET A 104 4.49 -12.19 -16.66
CA MET A 104 3.28 -12.96 -16.97
C MET A 104 3.35 -13.73 -18.30
N PHE A 105 4.34 -13.46 -19.15
CA PHE A 105 4.52 -14.03 -20.50
C PHE A 105 5.98 -14.31 -20.81
#